data_AF-A0A0J6JYR3-F1
#
_entry.id   AF-A0A0J6JYR3-F1
#
_cell.length_a   1.000
_cell.length_b   1.000
_cell.length_c   1.000
_cell.angle_alpha   90.00
_cell.angle_beta   90.00
_cell.angle_gamma   90.00
#
_symmetry.space_group_name_H-M   'P 1'
#
loop_
_entity.id
_entity.type
_entity.pdbx_description
1 polymer ?
#
loop_
_entity_poly.entity_id
_entity_poly.type
_entity_poly.pdbx_seq_one_letter_code
_entity_poly.pdbx_strand_id
1 'polypeptide(L)'
;MKPVPTPDALFHDGNPSSGELGTIVGADWLNNVQSAVIANQEELLNVVKSSGQSANPARKDQLLQAVQQIAWGSASRPTTLAG
;
A
#
# COMPACT_ATOMS: atom_id res chain seq x y z
N MET A 1 9.95 4.76 11.87
CA MET A 1 10.39 5.67 10.78
C MET A 1 10.93 6.93 11.41
N LYS A 2 12.16 7.35 11.08
CA LYS A 2 12.69 8.63 11.57
C LYS A 2 11.99 9.79 10.84
N PRO A 3 11.57 10.86 11.53
CA PRO A 3 11.01 12.04 10.87
C PRO A 3 12.03 12.69 9.93
N VAL A 4 11.53 13.38 8.90
CA VAL A 4 12.35 14.28 8.08
C VAL A 4 12.85 15.43 8.96
N PRO A 5 14.13 15.85 8.88
CA PRO A 5 14.71 16.83 9.81
C PRO A 5 14.32 18.27 9.45
N THR A 6 13.02 18.54 9.40
CA THR A 6 12.40 19.84 9.12
C THR A 6 11.31 20.11 10.17
N PRO A 7 10.96 21.38 10.47
CA PRO A 7 9.99 21.69 11.53
C PRO A 7 8.62 21.03 11.36
N ASP A 8 8.21 20.75 10.13
CA ASP A 8 6.95 20.10 9.77
C ASP A 8 7.10 18.61 9.40
N ALA A 9 8.31 18.07 9.49
CA ALA A 9 8.66 16.71 9.09
C ALA A 9 8.33 16.38 7.61
N LEU A 10 8.30 17.37 6.73
CA LEU A 10 8.12 17.22 5.28
C LEU A 10 9.42 17.51 4.52
N PHE A 11 9.52 16.96 3.31
CA PHE A 11 10.57 17.36 2.37
C PHE A 11 10.17 18.66 1.69
N HIS A 12 11.13 19.59 1.59
CA HIS A 12 10.99 20.86 0.89
C HIS A 12 11.92 20.93 -0.30
N ASP A 13 11.45 21.54 -1.39
CA ASP A 13 12.31 21.91 -2.51
C ASP A 13 13.25 23.06 -2.12
N GLY A 14 14.38 23.16 -2.82
CA GLY A 14 15.24 24.33 -2.72
C GLY A 14 14.64 25.51 -3.49
N ASN A 15 14.92 26.73 -3.02
CA ASN A 15 14.50 27.95 -3.69
C ASN A 15 15.73 28.77 -4.10
N PRO A 16 16.11 28.76 -5.40
CA PRO A 16 17.28 29.50 -5.89
C PRO A 16 17.17 31.02 -5.76
N SER A 17 15.95 31.57 -5.67
CA SER A 17 15.73 33.01 -5.56
C SER A 17 15.94 33.55 -4.14
N SER A 18 15.72 32.72 -3.12
CA SER A 18 15.97 33.03 -1.70
C SER A 18 17.28 32.44 -1.18
N GLY A 19 17.85 31.46 -1.89
CA GLY A 19 19.01 30.69 -1.46
C GLY A 19 18.69 29.53 -0.52
N GLU A 20 17.41 29.21 -0.30
CA GLU A 20 17.00 28.08 0.55
C GLU A 20 17.39 26.74 -0.09
N LEU A 21 17.98 25.85 0.69
CA LEU A 21 18.39 24.52 0.25
C LEU A 21 17.23 23.53 0.37
N GLY A 22 17.14 22.61 -0.60
CA GLY A 22 16.19 21.51 -0.55
C GLY A 22 16.53 20.47 0.51
N THR A 23 15.51 19.71 0.93
CA THR A 23 15.67 18.64 1.92
C THR A 23 16.13 17.36 1.22
N ILE A 24 17.25 16.78 1.67
CA ILE A 24 17.79 15.54 1.11
C ILE A 24 16.91 14.35 1.53
N VAL A 25 16.51 13.54 0.56
CA VAL A 25 15.86 12.25 0.81
C VAL A 25 16.91 11.22 1.23
N GLY A 26 16.98 10.94 2.54
CA GLY A 26 17.95 10.00 3.10
C GLY A 26 17.62 8.53 2.82
N ALA A 27 18.67 7.69 2.70
CA ALA A 27 18.52 6.24 2.54
C ALA A 27 17.70 5.60 3.69
N ASP A 28 17.91 6.06 4.92
CA ASP A 28 17.10 5.64 6.08
C ASP A 28 15.60 5.84 5.84
N TRP A 29 15.20 6.96 5.22
CA TRP A 29 13.79 7.24 4.94
C TRP A 29 13.27 6.34 3.82
N LEU A 30 14.01 6.23 2.71
CA LEU A 30 13.61 5.37 1.57
C LEU A 30 13.51 3.90 1.95
N ASN A 31 14.45 3.38 2.74
CA ASN A 31 14.42 2.00 3.21
C ASN A 31 13.20 1.76 4.11
N ASN A 32 12.87 2.70 5.00
CA ASN A 32 11.66 2.60 5.82
C ASN A 32 10.38 2.60 4.97
N VAL A 33 10.30 3.45 3.95
CA VAL A 33 9.16 3.48 3.01
C VAL A 33 9.06 2.17 2.24
N GLN A 34 10.18 1.66 1.73
CA GLN A 34 10.23 0.37 1.02
C GLN A 34 9.74 -0.77 1.92
N SER A 35 10.21 -0.85 3.17
CA SER A 35 9.75 -1.85 4.13
C SER A 35 8.26 -1.73 4.44
N ALA A 36 7.74 -0.51 4.61
CA ALA A 36 6.31 -0.30 4.86
C ALA A 36 5.44 -0.72 3.66
N VAL A 37 5.87 -0.42 2.43
CA VAL A 37 5.18 -0.85 1.20
C VAL A 37 5.19 -2.38 1.08
N ILE A 38 6.33 -3.02 1.33
CA ILE A 38 6.43 -4.49 1.32
C ILE A 38 5.49 -5.11 2.34
N ALA A 39 5.50 -4.64 3.59
CA ALA A 39 4.64 -5.15 4.65
C ALA A 39 3.14 -5.02 4.30
N ASN A 40 2.72 -3.86 3.77
CA ASN A 40 1.35 -3.68 3.31
C ASN A 40 1.01 -4.63 2.16
N GLN A 41 1.92 -4.81 1.20
CA GLN A 41 1.69 -5.71 0.06
C GLN A 41 1.61 -7.18 0.50
N GLU A 42 2.39 -7.60 1.49
CA GLU A 42 2.32 -8.94 2.08
C GLU A 42 0.95 -9.19 2.72
N GLU A 43 0.40 -8.23 3.46
CA GLU A 43 -0.95 -8.33 4.03
C GLU A 43 -2.03 -8.47 2.94
N LEU A 44 -1.96 -7.65 1.89
CA LEU A 44 -2.91 -7.75 0.77
C LEU A 44 -2.78 -9.11 0.04
N LEU A 45 -1.56 -9.62 -0.12
CA LEU A 45 -1.33 -10.95 -0.71
C LEU A 45 -1.85 -12.07 0.19
N ASN A 46 -1.77 -11.92 1.51
CA ASN A 46 -2.34 -12.88 2.46
C ASN A 46 -3.87 -12.94 2.34
N VAL A 47 -4.54 -11.79 2.18
CA VAL A 47 -5.99 -11.74 1.90
C VAL A 47 -6.31 -12.48 0.59
N VAL A 48 -5.56 -12.21 -0.48
CA VAL A 48 -5.76 -12.91 -1.77
C VAL A 48 -5.59 -14.42 -1.62
N LYS A 49 -4.53 -14.89 -0.99
CA LYS A 49 -4.27 -16.32 -0.77
C LYS A 49 -5.34 -16.97 0.11
N SER A 50 -5.81 -16.29 1.15
CA SER A 50 -6.86 -16.82 2.05
C SER A 50 -8.19 -17.06 1.34
N SER A 51 -8.45 -16.37 0.23
CA SER A 51 -9.62 -16.61 -0.63
C SER A 51 -9.48 -17.81 -1.56
N GLY A 52 -8.37 -18.56 -1.50
CA GLY A 52 -8.07 -19.68 -2.39
C GLY A 52 -7.48 -19.27 -3.74
N GLN A 53 -7.24 -17.97 -3.96
CA GLN A 53 -6.62 -17.47 -5.18
C GLN A 53 -5.09 -17.55 -5.12
N SER A 54 -4.46 -17.83 -6.26
CA SER A 54 -3.03 -17.57 -6.48
C SER A 54 -2.83 -16.13 -6.95
N ALA A 55 -1.90 -15.42 -6.31
CA ALA A 55 -1.57 -14.07 -6.72
C ALA A 55 -0.98 -14.04 -8.15
N ASN A 56 -1.46 -13.11 -8.97
CA ASN A 56 -0.98 -12.90 -10.34
C ASN A 56 -0.78 -11.39 -10.60
N PRO A 57 0.47 -10.94 -10.86
CA PRO A 57 0.79 -9.52 -11.00
C PRO A 57 0.15 -8.84 -12.23
N ALA A 58 -0.35 -9.61 -13.20
CA ALA A 58 -1.02 -9.07 -14.38
C ALA A 58 -2.49 -8.67 -14.12
N ARG A 59 -3.11 -9.13 -13.02
CA ARG A 59 -4.49 -8.76 -12.68
C ARG A 59 -4.52 -7.67 -11.62
N LYS A 60 -5.51 -6.78 -11.72
CA LYS A 60 -5.70 -5.64 -10.82
C LYS A 60 -6.94 -5.75 -9.92
N ASP A 61 -7.60 -6.91 -9.93
CA ASP A 61 -8.89 -7.13 -9.28
C ASP A 61 -8.87 -8.27 -8.24
N GLN A 62 -7.71 -8.89 -7.98
CA GLN A 62 -7.59 -10.04 -7.07
C GLN A 62 -8.01 -9.73 -5.65
N LEU A 63 -7.64 -8.55 -5.14
CA LEU A 63 -8.02 -8.12 -3.80
C LEU A 63 -9.54 -7.97 -3.71
N LEU A 64 -10.17 -7.35 -4.71
CA LEU A 64 -11.62 -7.21 -4.76
C LEU A 64 -12.31 -8.57 -4.80
N GLN A 65 -11.87 -9.46 -5.69
CA GLN A 65 -12.41 -10.82 -5.78
C GLN A 65 -12.19 -11.59 -4.47
N ALA A 66 -11.05 -11.40 -3.80
CA ALA A 66 -10.78 -12.05 -2.53
C ALA A 66 -11.75 -11.59 -1.44
N VAL A 67 -11.99 -10.29 -1.35
CA VAL A 67 -12.96 -9.70 -0.42
C VAL A 67 -14.38 -10.23 -0.70
N GLN A 68 -14.79 -10.29 -1.97
CA GLN A 68 -16.10 -10.85 -2.36
C GLN A 68 -16.21 -12.33 -1.97
N GLN A 69 -15.18 -13.12 -2.27
CA GLN A 69 -15.13 -14.54 -1.93
C GLN A 69 -15.18 -14.78 -0.41
N ILE A 70 -14.47 -13.97 0.38
CA ILE A 70 -14.50 -14.05 1.85
C ILE A 70 -15.87 -13.63 2.40
N ALA A 71 -16.47 -12.57 1.85
CA ALA A 71 -17.74 -12.04 2.33
C ALA A 71 -18.95 -12.91 1.95
N TRP A 72 -18.92 -13.52 0.77
CA TRP A 72 -20.09 -14.13 0.13
C TRP A 72 -19.89 -15.58 -0.32
N GLY A 73 -18.67 -16.13 -0.23
CA GLY A 73 -18.34 -17.45 -0.79
C GLY A 73 -18.35 -17.50 -2.32
N SER A 74 -18.59 -16.37 -3.01
CA SER A 74 -18.58 -16.25 -4.46
C SER A 74 -18.28 -14.82 -4.92
N ALA A 75 -18.14 -14.62 -6.23
CA ALA A 75 -17.90 -13.30 -6.83
C ALA A 75 -19.11 -12.35 -6.76
N SER A 76 -20.31 -12.86 -6.44
CA SER A 76 -21.54 -12.07 -6.40
C SER A 76 -22.24 -12.19 -5.06
N ARG A 77 -22.83 -11.10 -4.60
CA ARG A 77 -23.61 -11.11 -3.37
C ARG A 77 -24.84 -12.01 -3.56
N PRO A 78 -25.09 -12.99 -2.67
CA PRO A 78 -26.32 -13.76 -2.69
C PRO A 78 -27.51 -12.83 -2.59
N THR A 79 -28.46 -12.97 -3.50
CA THR A 79 -29.68 -12.17 -3.56
C THR A 79 -30.88 -12.88 -2.91
N THR A 80 -30.70 -14.13 -2.53
CA THR A 80 -31.70 -14.99 -1.88
C THR A 80 -31.32 -15.29 -0.45
N LEU A 81 -32.33 -15.54 0.40
CA LEU A 81 -32.13 -15.84 1.83
C LEU A 81 -31.47 -17.23 2.07
N ALA A 82 -31.52 -18.10 1.07
CA ALA A 82 -30.64 -19.27 1.01
C ALA A 82 -29.32 -18.81 0.37
N GLY A 83 -28.25 -18.84 1.16
CA GLY A 83 -26.93 -18.31 0.80
C GLY A 83 -26.35 -18.87 -0.50
#